data_AF-I3SW84-F1
#
_entry.id   AF-I3SW84-F1
#
_cell.length_a   1.000
_cell.length_b   1.000
_cell.length_c   1.000
_cell.angle_alpha   90.00
_cell.angle_beta   90.00
_cell.angle_gamma   90.00
#
_symmetry.space_group_name_H-M   'P 1'
#
loop_
_entity.id
_entity.type
_entity.pdbx_description
1 polymer ?
#
loop_
_entity_poly.entity_id
_entity_poly.type
_entity_poly.pdbx_seq_one_letter_code
_entity_poly.pdbx_strand_id
1 'polypeptide(L)'
;MQEGLAHILLVGRSMTITRSRIESSIPRKHGPAIAGYEKVLNKFFENVLQAFLKHVDFNVVRCAVIASPGFTKDQFHRHLFLEAERRQLRTIIENKSRILLVHTTSGYKHSLREVLDTPNVVNLIKDTKAAQEVRVLQDFYNMLSNDSARACYGMKHVEVANERLAVQTLLITDELFRNSDIAARKKFVNLVNSIKDSGGTVHVFSSMHVSGEQLAQISGIAAILRFPLPDLEDIEM
;
A
#
# COMPACT_ATOMS: atom_id res chain seq x y z
N MET A 1 -2.25 4.11 12.69
CA MET A 1 -2.54 4.10 14.15
C MET A 1 -3.74 5.00 14.40
N GLN A 2 -4.60 4.66 15.34
CA GLN A 2 -5.69 5.48 15.86
C GLN A 2 -5.76 5.28 17.38
N GLU A 3 -6.55 6.06 18.10
CA GLU A 3 -6.73 5.87 19.54
C GLU A 3 -7.20 4.43 19.82
N GLY A 4 -6.36 3.66 20.52
CA GLY A 4 -6.65 2.29 20.92
C GLY A 4 -6.34 1.21 19.88
N LEU A 5 -5.83 1.56 18.71
CA LEU A 5 -5.44 0.59 17.68
C LEU A 5 -4.19 1.02 16.91
N ALA A 6 -3.17 0.17 16.91
CA ALA A 6 -1.97 0.35 16.11
C ALA A 6 -1.65 -0.91 15.31
N HIS A 7 -1.28 -0.70 14.05
CA HIS A 7 -0.75 -1.73 13.17
C HIS A 7 0.70 -1.38 12.83
N ILE A 8 1.60 -2.33 13.07
CA ILE A 8 3.00 -2.24 12.63
C ILE A 8 3.12 -3.10 11.38
N LEU A 9 3.35 -2.43 10.26
CA LEU A 9 3.42 -3.02 8.92
C LEU A 9 4.85 -2.90 8.40
N LEU A 10 5.39 -3.99 7.85
CA LEU A 10 6.63 -3.98 7.10
C LEU A 10 6.30 -4.07 5.61
N VAL A 11 6.56 -2.99 4.88
CA VAL A 11 6.34 -2.91 3.43
C VAL A 11 7.64 -3.32 2.73
N GLY A 12 7.65 -4.54 2.19
CA GLY A 12 8.73 -5.02 1.34
C GLY A 12 8.50 -4.67 -0.13
N ARG A 13 9.38 -5.17 -1.01
CA ARG A 13 9.26 -4.97 -2.46
C ARG A 13 8.06 -5.68 -3.08
N SER A 14 7.67 -6.83 -2.52
CA SER A 14 6.66 -7.72 -3.10
C SER A 14 5.57 -8.12 -2.11
N MET A 15 5.67 -7.74 -0.83
CA MET A 15 4.67 -8.13 0.16
C MET A 15 4.60 -7.09 1.27
N THR A 16 3.41 -6.94 1.84
CA THR A 16 3.17 -6.15 3.06
C THR A 16 2.84 -7.09 4.20
N ILE A 17 3.71 -7.16 5.20
CA ILE A 17 3.53 -8.04 6.36
C ILE A 17 3.06 -7.23 7.56
N THR A 18 1.94 -7.62 8.16
CA THR A 18 1.55 -7.13 9.49
C THR A 18 2.37 -7.85 10.56
N ARG A 19 3.29 -7.12 11.21
CA ARG A 19 4.17 -7.67 12.24
C ARG A 19 3.53 -7.70 13.62
N SER A 20 2.76 -6.66 13.93
CA SER A 20 2.08 -6.55 15.22
C SER A 20 0.78 -5.76 15.05
N ARG A 21 -0.26 -6.20 15.77
CA ARG A 21 -1.53 -5.49 15.95
C ARG A 21 -1.71 -5.30 17.44
N ILE A 22 -1.80 -4.04 17.85
CA ILE A 22 -1.96 -3.66 19.25
C ILE A 22 -3.32 -3.01 19.39
N GLU A 23 -4.16 -3.62 20.22
CA GLU A 23 -5.49 -3.12 20.52
C GLU A 23 -5.57 -2.81 22.01
N SER A 24 -6.18 -1.68 22.35
CA SER A 24 -6.40 -1.27 23.73
C SER A 24 -7.70 -0.50 23.79
N SER A 25 -8.59 -0.91 24.69
CA SER A 25 -9.83 -0.18 24.92
C SER A 25 -9.52 1.12 25.66
N ILE A 26 -9.61 2.25 24.95
CA ILE A 26 -9.40 3.57 25.54
C ILE A 26 -10.75 4.15 25.96
N PRO A 27 -10.95 4.49 27.25
CA PRO A 27 -12.19 5.08 27.73
C PRO A 27 -12.45 6.44 27.06
N ARG A 28 -13.70 6.85 26.90
CA ARG A 28 -14.01 8.18 26.34
C ARG A 28 -13.61 9.28 27.33
N LYS A 29 -13.14 10.42 26.82
CA LYS A 29 -12.83 11.61 27.61
C LYS A 29 -14.10 12.24 28.18
N HIS A 30 -14.59 11.75 29.32
CA HIS A 30 -15.73 12.36 30.02
C HIS A 30 -15.58 12.33 31.54
N GLY A 31 -15.80 13.48 32.18
CA GLY A 31 -15.83 13.62 33.64
C GLY A 31 -14.56 13.13 34.36
N PRO A 32 -14.68 12.43 35.50
CA PRO A 32 -13.52 11.97 36.30
C PRO A 32 -12.65 10.91 35.59
N ALA A 33 -13.08 10.37 34.44
CA ALA A 33 -12.31 9.40 33.65
C ALA A 33 -11.15 10.02 32.85
N ILE A 34 -10.98 11.36 32.86
CA ILE A 34 -9.89 12.06 32.15
C ILE A 34 -8.51 11.65 32.69
N ALA A 35 -8.35 11.50 34.02
CA ALA A 35 -7.09 11.06 34.61
C ALA A 35 -6.74 9.60 34.26
N GLY A 36 -7.76 8.74 34.09
CA GLY A 36 -7.59 7.37 33.64
C GLY A 36 -7.23 7.28 32.14
N TYR A 37 -7.79 8.19 31.33
CA TYR A 37 -7.54 8.26 29.89
C TYR A 37 -6.05 8.42 29.56
N GLU A 38 -5.39 9.42 30.16
CA GLU A 38 -3.97 9.69 29.86
C GLU A 38 -3.07 8.52 30.26
N LYS A 39 -3.35 7.88 31.40
CA LYS A 39 -2.60 6.70 31.86
C LYS A 39 -2.74 5.53 30.89
N VAL A 40 -3.96 5.28 30.39
CA VAL A 40 -4.22 4.20 29.41
C VAL A 40 -3.56 4.52 28.07
N LEU A 41 -3.62 5.77 27.62
CA LEU A 41 -3.01 6.22 26.37
C LEU A 41 -1.47 6.13 26.42
N ASN A 42 -0.85 6.52 27.54
CA ASN A 42 0.59 6.33 27.75
C ASN A 42 0.98 4.84 27.76
N LYS A 43 0.17 3.98 28.38
CA LYS A 43 0.39 2.53 28.34
C LYS A 43 0.26 1.97 26.92
N PHE A 44 -0.70 2.48 26.13
CA PHE A 44 -0.83 2.12 24.73
C PHE A 44 0.40 2.53 23.92
N PHE A 45 0.90 3.76 24.09
CA PHE A 45 2.13 4.20 23.42
C PHE A 45 3.37 3.40 23.83
N GLU A 46 3.50 3.02 25.09
CA GLU A 46 4.57 2.13 25.55
C GLU A 46 4.51 0.76 24.85
N ASN A 47 3.31 0.17 24.73
CA ASN A 47 3.14 -1.09 24.01
C ASN A 47 3.53 -0.96 22.52
N VAL A 48 3.17 0.17 21.88
CA VAL A 48 3.54 0.45 20.49
C VAL A 48 5.05 0.65 20.35
N LEU A 49 5.69 1.36 21.28
CA LEU A 49 7.13 1.56 21.32
C LEU A 49 7.88 0.21 21.43
N GLN A 50 7.45 -0.66 22.33
CA GLN A 50 8.07 -1.98 22.52
C GLN A 50 7.95 -2.83 21.25
N ALA A 51 6.78 -2.84 20.62
CA ALA A 51 6.59 -3.57 19.37
C ALA A 51 7.38 -2.93 18.20
N PHE A 52 7.53 -1.61 18.18
CA PHE A 52 8.36 -0.90 17.21
C PHE A 52 9.82 -1.34 17.33
N LEU A 53 10.38 -1.32 18.54
CA LEU A 53 11.76 -1.76 18.81
C LEU A 53 11.99 -3.24 18.48
N LYS A 54 11.00 -4.10 18.71
CA LYS A 54 11.11 -5.53 18.43
C LYS A 54 11.11 -5.86 16.94
N HIS A 55 10.37 -5.10 16.13
CA HIS A 55 10.10 -5.45 14.73
C HIS A 55 10.77 -4.53 13.71
N VAL A 56 11.25 -3.36 14.11
CA VAL A 56 11.86 -2.38 13.20
C VAL A 56 13.37 -2.38 13.40
N ASP A 57 14.08 -2.85 12.38
CA ASP A 57 15.53 -2.71 12.27
C ASP A 57 15.87 -1.64 11.23
N PHE A 58 16.46 -0.54 11.69
CA PHE A 58 16.85 0.59 10.84
C PHE A 58 18.03 0.31 9.90
N ASN A 59 18.76 -0.80 10.11
CA ASN A 59 19.79 -1.25 9.17
C ASN A 59 19.17 -1.77 7.87
N VAL A 60 17.99 -2.40 7.97
CA VAL A 60 17.28 -2.98 6.82
C VAL A 60 16.22 -2.01 6.28
N VAL A 61 15.49 -1.34 7.16
CA VAL A 61 14.36 -0.48 6.81
C VAL A 61 14.86 0.89 6.38
N ARG A 62 14.57 1.32 5.14
CA ARG A 62 14.96 2.64 4.61
C ARG A 62 14.37 3.82 5.38
N CYS A 63 13.09 3.75 5.73
CA CYS A 63 12.38 4.81 6.46
C CYS A 63 11.24 4.21 7.29
N ALA A 64 10.93 4.86 8.41
CA ALA A 64 9.78 4.52 9.24
C ALA A 64 8.72 5.61 9.09
N VAL A 65 7.47 5.21 8.85
CA VAL A 65 6.37 6.17 8.69
C VAL A 65 5.36 5.97 9.82
N ILE A 66 5.07 7.05 10.54
CA ILE A 66 4.04 7.10 11.58
C ILE A 66 2.83 7.79 10.99
N ALA A 67 1.76 7.03 10.87
CA ALA A 67 0.51 7.48 10.26
C ALA A 67 -0.67 7.40 11.23
N SER A 68 -1.46 8.46 11.33
CA SER A 68 -2.71 8.47 12.09
C SER A 68 -3.73 9.49 11.56
N PRO A 69 -5.03 9.29 11.84
CA PRO A 69 -6.00 10.37 11.80
C PRO A 69 -5.75 11.33 12.97
N GLY A 70 -5.82 12.64 12.68
CA GLY A 70 -5.62 13.69 13.68
C GLY A 70 -4.21 13.72 14.29
N PHE A 71 -4.15 14.02 15.59
CA PHE A 71 -2.90 14.39 16.30
C PHE A 71 -2.19 13.23 17.00
N THR A 72 -2.71 12.00 16.90
CA THR A 72 -2.15 10.84 17.63
C THR A 72 -0.71 10.53 17.19
N LYS A 73 -0.39 10.72 15.91
CA LYS A 73 0.97 10.59 15.36
C LYS A 73 1.95 11.56 16.02
N ASP A 74 1.53 12.80 16.26
CA ASP A 74 2.37 13.84 16.84
C ASP A 74 2.62 13.56 18.33
N GLN A 75 1.58 13.12 19.03
CA GLN A 75 1.68 12.69 20.44
C GLN A 75 2.61 11.48 20.59
N PHE A 76 2.41 10.44 19.77
CA PHE A 76 3.27 9.26 19.80
C PHE A 76 4.71 9.58 19.40
N HIS A 77 4.92 10.45 18.40
CA HIS A 77 6.25 10.88 18.00
C HIS A 77 6.98 11.60 19.14
N ARG A 78 6.30 12.53 19.84
CA ARG A 78 6.87 13.16 21.04
C ARG A 78 7.22 12.14 22.12
N HIS A 79 6.33 11.17 22.38
CA HIS A 79 6.56 10.11 23.35
C HIS A 79 7.74 9.21 22.95
N LEU A 80 7.85 8.85 21.68
CA LEU A 80 8.93 8.06 21.09
C LEU A 80 10.30 8.72 21.31
N PHE A 81 10.42 10.03 21.04
CA PHE A 81 11.67 10.76 21.27
C PHE A 81 12.02 10.91 22.74
N LEU A 82 11.02 11.20 23.58
CA LEU A 82 11.23 11.32 25.03
C LEU A 82 11.71 10.00 25.64
N GLU A 83 11.09 8.87 25.28
CA GLU A 83 11.53 7.55 25.74
C GLU A 83 12.86 7.12 25.10
N ALA A 84 13.14 7.53 23.86
CA ALA A 84 14.44 7.28 23.22
C ALA A 84 15.58 7.99 23.95
N GLU A 85 15.38 9.23 24.40
CA GLU A 85 16.36 9.96 25.22
C GLU A 85 16.51 9.32 26.60
N ARG A 86 15.40 9.00 27.28
CA ARG A 86 15.43 8.36 28.61
C ARG A 86 16.13 7.01 28.62
N ARG A 87 15.92 6.18 27.59
CA ARG A 87 16.51 4.84 27.48
C ARG A 87 17.81 4.80 26.67
N GLN A 88 18.27 5.95 26.18
CA GLN A 88 19.46 6.09 25.32
C GLN A 88 19.44 5.16 24.09
N LEU A 89 18.29 5.08 23.42
CA LEU A 89 18.09 4.25 22.24
C LEU A 89 18.77 4.88 21.01
N ARG A 90 20.06 4.57 20.81
CA ARG A 90 20.88 5.11 19.72
C ARG A 90 20.25 4.92 18.34
N THR A 91 19.64 3.76 18.11
CA THR A 91 18.98 3.42 16.83
C THR A 91 17.90 4.42 16.42
N ILE A 92 17.13 4.97 17.37
CA ILE A 92 16.08 5.95 17.07
C ILE A 92 16.67 7.36 16.96
N ILE A 93 17.62 7.69 17.85
CA ILE A 93 18.25 9.01 17.92
C ILE A 93 19.03 9.32 16.63
N GLU A 94 19.83 8.36 16.15
CA GLU A 94 20.61 8.49 14.92
C GLU A 94 19.73 8.53 13.66
N ASN A 95 18.60 7.81 13.68
CA ASN A 95 17.70 7.70 12.53
C ASN A 95 16.50 8.65 12.59
N LYS A 96 16.58 9.74 13.37
CA LYS A 96 15.50 10.72 13.53
C LYS A 96 14.98 11.29 12.20
N SER A 97 15.88 11.56 11.25
CA SER A 97 15.52 12.07 9.91
C SER A 97 14.76 11.07 9.05
N ARG A 98 14.80 9.77 9.40
CA ARG A 98 14.17 8.68 8.65
C ARG A 98 12.77 8.35 9.19
N ILE A 99 12.34 8.99 10.27
CA ILE A 99 11.02 8.85 10.87
C ILE A 99 10.14 9.99 10.34
N LEU A 100 9.13 9.63 9.55
CA LEU A 100 8.22 10.59 8.92
C LEU A 100 6.83 10.54 9.53
N LEU A 101 6.19 11.71 9.60
CA LEU A 101 4.82 11.87 10.07
C LEU A 101 3.88 12.05 8.88
N VAL A 102 2.84 11.23 8.80
CA VAL A 102 1.86 11.26 7.70
C VAL A 102 0.45 11.26 8.26
N HIS A 103 -0.43 12.02 7.62
CA HIS A 103 -1.86 12.00 7.95
C HIS A 103 -2.55 10.83 7.23
N THR A 104 -3.43 10.11 7.92
CA THR A 104 -4.30 9.10 7.31
C THR A 104 -5.74 9.27 7.76
N THR A 105 -6.68 8.77 6.98
CA THR A 105 -8.09 8.74 7.34
C THR A 105 -8.40 7.77 8.49
N SER A 106 -7.64 6.68 8.58
CA SER A 106 -7.91 5.59 9.53
C SER A 106 -6.63 4.91 10.02
N GLY A 107 -6.76 4.12 11.10
CA GLY A 107 -5.67 3.35 11.70
C GLY A 107 -5.50 1.92 11.15
N TYR A 108 -6.30 1.50 10.18
CA TYR A 108 -6.35 0.14 9.64
C TYR A 108 -5.46 -0.06 8.40
N LYS A 109 -5.32 -1.32 7.95
CA LYS A 109 -4.44 -1.70 6.82
C LYS A 109 -4.76 -0.97 5.51
N HIS A 110 -6.03 -0.71 5.22
CA HIS A 110 -6.44 -0.04 3.97
C HIS A 110 -5.87 1.38 3.84
N SER A 111 -5.67 2.08 4.96
CA SER A 111 -5.09 3.43 4.98
C SER A 111 -3.61 3.46 4.62
N LEU A 112 -2.94 2.30 4.50
CA LEU A 112 -1.55 2.24 4.03
C LEU A 112 -1.41 2.81 2.61
N ARG A 113 -2.45 2.72 1.77
CA ARG A 113 -2.45 3.32 0.43
C ARG A 113 -2.22 4.84 0.50
N GLU A 114 -2.98 5.54 1.34
CA GLU A 114 -2.86 7.00 1.51
C GLU A 114 -1.47 7.40 1.97
N VAL A 115 -0.85 6.58 2.83
CA VAL A 115 0.52 6.80 3.31
C VAL A 115 1.52 6.72 2.17
N LEU A 116 1.38 5.71 1.31
CA LEU A 116 2.28 5.49 0.18
C LEU A 116 2.09 6.53 -0.94
N ASP A 117 0.91 7.14 -1.04
CA ASP A 117 0.60 8.20 -2.01
C ASP A 117 1.08 9.60 -1.58
N THR A 118 1.37 9.78 -0.30
CA THR A 118 1.80 11.09 0.23
C THR A 118 3.15 11.52 -0.38
N PRO A 119 3.28 12.73 -0.95
CA PRO A 119 4.46 13.15 -1.74
C PRO A 119 5.77 13.11 -0.95
N ASN A 120 5.74 13.43 0.35
CA ASN A 120 6.90 13.34 1.23
C ASN A 120 7.45 11.91 1.33
N VAL A 121 6.56 10.92 1.32
CA VAL A 121 6.90 9.50 1.37
C VAL A 121 7.31 9.00 -0.01
N VAL A 122 6.58 9.38 -1.06
CA VAL A 122 6.88 9.01 -2.45
C VAL A 122 8.31 9.42 -2.84
N ASN A 123 8.75 10.63 -2.46
CA ASN A 123 10.09 11.10 -2.77
C ASN A 123 11.19 10.24 -2.13
N LEU A 124 10.95 9.72 -0.93
CA LEU A 124 11.90 8.87 -0.21
C LEU A 124 11.84 7.40 -0.69
N ILE A 125 10.68 6.98 -1.20
CA ILE A 125 10.37 5.59 -1.58
C ILE A 125 10.40 5.40 -3.11
N LYS A 126 10.73 6.45 -3.89
CA LYS A 126 10.67 6.50 -5.36
C LYS A 126 11.39 5.33 -6.06
N ASP A 127 12.48 4.85 -5.47
CA ASP A 127 13.30 3.76 -6.03
C ASP A 127 12.82 2.36 -5.62
N THR A 128 11.68 2.24 -4.95
CA THR A 128 11.12 0.95 -4.57
C THR A 128 10.06 0.49 -5.56
N LYS A 129 10.00 -0.82 -5.80
CA LYS A 129 8.96 -1.45 -6.63
C LYS A 129 7.55 -1.10 -6.14
N ALA A 130 7.34 -1.05 -4.83
CA ALA A 130 6.07 -0.71 -4.22
C ALA A 130 5.56 0.68 -4.63
N ALA A 131 6.42 1.70 -4.66
CA ALA A 131 6.04 3.04 -5.14
C ALA A 131 5.64 3.04 -6.62
N GLN A 132 6.36 2.28 -7.47
CA GLN A 132 6.04 2.16 -8.89
C GLN A 132 4.67 1.47 -9.09
N GLU A 133 4.40 0.40 -8.36
CA GLU A 133 3.12 -0.32 -8.41
C GLU A 133 1.94 0.57 -8.00
N VAL A 134 2.06 1.29 -6.88
CA VAL A 134 1.01 2.21 -6.42
C VAL A 134 0.77 3.32 -7.45
N ARG A 135 1.84 3.88 -8.04
CA ARG A 135 1.72 4.92 -9.07
C ARG A 135 1.02 4.42 -10.33
N VAL A 136 1.41 3.26 -10.86
CA VAL A 136 0.80 2.70 -12.08
C VAL A 136 -0.67 2.38 -11.86
N LEU A 137 -1.03 1.88 -10.68
CA LEU A 137 -2.43 1.65 -10.31
C LEU A 137 -3.23 2.96 -10.20
N GLN A 138 -2.62 4.02 -9.64
CA GLN A 138 -3.24 5.34 -9.57
C GLN A 138 -3.41 5.94 -10.98
N ASP A 139 -2.42 5.79 -11.84
CA ASP A 139 -2.49 6.23 -13.24
C ASP A 139 -3.62 5.50 -13.97
N PHE A 140 -3.83 4.20 -13.71
CA PHE A 140 -4.97 3.45 -14.23
C PHE A 140 -6.32 4.02 -13.76
N TYR A 141 -6.49 4.28 -12.46
CA TYR A 141 -7.74 4.89 -11.94
C TYR A 141 -7.98 6.31 -12.47
N ASN A 142 -6.91 7.09 -12.63
CA ASN A 142 -6.98 8.42 -13.22
C ASN A 142 -7.41 8.34 -14.69
N MET A 143 -6.90 7.37 -15.46
CA MET A 143 -7.35 7.13 -16.84
C MET A 143 -8.81 6.71 -16.88
N LEU A 144 -9.23 5.76 -16.04
CA LEU A 144 -10.63 5.31 -15.98
C LEU A 144 -11.60 6.45 -15.65
N SER A 145 -11.17 7.42 -14.84
CA SER A 145 -12.00 8.57 -14.46
C SER A 145 -12.05 9.66 -15.53
N ASN A 146 -10.95 9.88 -16.26
CA ASN A 146 -10.84 10.95 -17.26
C ASN A 146 -11.23 10.51 -18.68
N ASP A 147 -10.93 9.27 -19.04
CA ASP A 147 -11.12 8.70 -20.38
C ASP A 147 -11.35 7.18 -20.27
N SER A 148 -12.61 6.78 -20.09
CA SER A 148 -12.99 5.36 -19.90
C SER A 148 -12.55 4.49 -21.06
N ALA A 149 -12.57 5.01 -22.29
CA ALA A 149 -12.17 4.28 -23.49
C ALA A 149 -10.67 3.95 -23.55
N ARG A 150 -9.84 4.53 -22.67
CA ARG A 150 -8.37 4.29 -22.61
C ARG A 150 -7.94 3.38 -21.48
N ALA A 151 -8.85 2.88 -20.66
CA ALA A 151 -8.55 1.95 -19.58
C ALA A 151 -9.51 0.77 -19.65
N CYS A 152 -8.98 -0.46 -19.66
CA CYS A 152 -9.81 -1.66 -19.64
C CYS A 152 -9.38 -2.61 -18.52
N TYR A 153 -10.32 -3.40 -18.03
CA TYR A 153 -10.08 -4.44 -17.02
C TYR A 153 -10.88 -5.69 -17.36
N GLY A 154 -10.40 -6.86 -16.93
CA GLY A 154 -10.98 -8.15 -17.28
C GLY A 154 -10.30 -8.82 -18.47
N MET A 155 -10.31 -10.15 -18.47
CA MET A 155 -9.53 -10.96 -19.40
C MET A 155 -9.94 -10.72 -20.87
N LYS A 156 -11.24 -10.77 -21.17
CA LYS A 156 -11.77 -10.57 -22.53
C LYS A 156 -11.40 -9.20 -23.11
N HIS A 157 -11.59 -8.13 -22.33
CA HIS A 157 -11.29 -6.77 -22.78
C HIS A 157 -9.79 -6.58 -23.07
N VAL A 158 -8.93 -7.16 -22.22
CA VAL A 158 -7.47 -7.07 -22.40
C VAL A 158 -7.01 -7.91 -23.60
N GLU A 159 -7.61 -9.08 -23.85
CA GLU A 159 -7.33 -9.89 -25.04
C GLU A 159 -7.64 -9.12 -26.33
N VAL A 160 -8.84 -8.52 -26.43
CA VAL A 160 -9.24 -7.72 -27.61
C VAL A 160 -8.36 -6.49 -27.77
N ALA A 161 -8.01 -5.82 -26.67
CA ALA A 161 -7.09 -4.70 -26.70
C ALA A 161 -5.68 -5.11 -27.18
N ASN A 162 -5.23 -6.33 -26.84
CA ASN A 162 -3.96 -6.87 -27.30
C ASN A 162 -3.98 -7.23 -28.78
N GLU A 163 -5.08 -7.81 -29.29
CA GLU A 163 -5.28 -8.08 -30.73
C GLU A 163 -5.19 -6.81 -31.57
N ARG A 164 -5.67 -5.67 -31.04
CA ARG A 164 -5.58 -4.35 -31.67
C ARG A 164 -4.27 -3.61 -31.39
N LEU A 165 -3.31 -4.24 -30.71
CA LEU A 165 -2.01 -3.65 -30.32
C LEU A 165 -2.15 -2.32 -29.55
N ALA A 166 -3.24 -2.17 -28.80
CA ALA A 166 -3.57 -0.94 -28.09
C ALA A 166 -2.96 -0.89 -26.69
N VAL A 167 -2.45 -2.00 -26.15
CA VAL A 167 -1.94 -2.06 -24.77
C VAL A 167 -0.63 -1.29 -24.62
N GLN A 168 -0.62 -0.29 -23.73
CA GLN A 168 0.59 0.44 -23.32
C GLN A 168 1.19 -0.18 -22.06
N THR A 169 0.36 -0.39 -21.05
CA THR A 169 0.77 -0.87 -19.73
C THR A 169 -0.21 -1.92 -19.23
N LEU A 170 0.28 -3.14 -19.02
CA LEU A 170 -0.48 -4.24 -18.43
C LEU A 170 -0.23 -4.30 -16.92
N LEU A 171 -1.30 -4.39 -16.16
CA LEU A 171 -1.32 -4.67 -14.73
C LEU A 171 -1.89 -6.08 -14.54
N ILE A 172 -1.14 -6.98 -13.90
CA ILE A 172 -1.59 -8.35 -13.65
C ILE A 172 -1.18 -8.81 -12.25
N THR A 173 -2.04 -9.53 -11.55
CA THR A 173 -1.72 -10.12 -10.25
C THR A 173 -0.97 -11.44 -10.40
N ASP A 174 -0.04 -11.73 -9.48
CA ASP A 174 0.72 -12.98 -9.43
C ASP A 174 -0.16 -14.21 -9.16
N GLU A 175 -1.32 -14.02 -8.51
CA GLU A 175 -2.31 -15.05 -8.24
C GLU A 175 -2.87 -15.69 -9.51
N LEU A 176 -3.07 -14.91 -10.58
CA LEU A 176 -3.55 -15.42 -11.87
C LEU A 176 -2.58 -16.40 -12.52
N PHE A 177 -1.27 -16.27 -12.26
CA PHE A 177 -0.27 -17.24 -12.70
C PHE A 177 -0.20 -18.49 -11.82
N ARG A 178 -0.73 -18.44 -10.59
CA ARG A 178 -0.69 -19.57 -9.65
C ARG A 178 -1.93 -20.46 -9.72
N ASN A 179 -2.90 -20.14 -10.60
CA ASN A 179 -4.11 -20.94 -10.79
C ASN A 179 -3.78 -22.41 -11.11
N SER A 180 -4.61 -23.35 -10.63
CA SER A 180 -4.44 -24.80 -10.80
C SER A 180 -4.67 -25.24 -12.25
N ASP A 181 -5.48 -24.49 -13.01
CA ASP A 181 -5.70 -24.76 -14.42
C ASP A 181 -4.48 -24.36 -15.28
N ILE A 182 -3.88 -25.38 -15.90
CA ILE A 182 -2.73 -25.27 -16.79
C ILE A 182 -3.09 -24.49 -18.06
N ALA A 183 -4.32 -24.64 -18.56
CA ALA A 183 -4.76 -23.97 -19.78
C ALA A 183 -4.87 -22.45 -19.57
N ALA A 184 -5.55 -22.01 -18.50
CA ALA A 184 -5.61 -20.60 -18.11
C ALA A 184 -4.21 -20.01 -17.87
N ARG A 185 -3.32 -20.73 -17.18
CA ARG A 185 -1.94 -20.26 -16.94
C ARG A 185 -1.17 -20.01 -18.24
N LYS A 186 -1.28 -20.92 -19.22
CA LYS A 186 -0.63 -20.74 -20.53
C LYS A 186 -1.18 -19.51 -21.27
N LYS A 187 -2.49 -19.25 -21.18
CA LYS A 187 -3.09 -18.04 -21.79
C LYS A 187 -2.49 -16.75 -21.22
N PHE A 188 -2.40 -16.61 -19.90
CA PHE A 188 -1.81 -15.41 -19.29
C PHE A 188 -0.33 -15.23 -19.62
N VAL A 189 0.44 -16.33 -19.66
CA VAL A 189 1.86 -16.27 -20.05
C VAL A 189 2.00 -15.82 -21.51
N ASN A 190 1.18 -16.36 -22.42
CA ASN A 190 1.19 -15.97 -23.82
C ASN A 190 0.78 -14.49 -24.00
N LEU A 191 -0.24 -14.02 -23.27
CA LEU A 191 -0.68 -12.63 -23.29
C LEU A 191 0.43 -11.67 -22.84
N VAL A 192 1.13 -11.99 -21.74
CA VAL A 192 2.25 -11.19 -21.25
C VAL A 192 3.39 -11.13 -22.27
N ASN A 193 3.71 -12.24 -22.92
CA ASN A 193 4.75 -12.27 -23.94
C ASN A 193 4.34 -11.43 -25.17
N SER A 194 3.11 -11.60 -25.66
CA SER A 194 2.57 -10.82 -26.78
C SER A 194 2.59 -9.32 -26.53
N ILE A 195 2.24 -8.88 -25.32
CA ILE A 195 2.28 -7.46 -24.95
C ILE A 195 3.71 -6.93 -24.89
N LYS A 196 4.67 -7.71 -24.38
CA LYS A 196 6.08 -7.34 -24.37
C LYS A 196 6.65 -7.25 -25.79
N ASP A 197 6.31 -8.19 -26.66
CA ASP A 197 6.73 -8.19 -28.07
C ASP A 197 6.16 -7.00 -28.84
N SER A 198 4.96 -6.55 -28.47
CA SER A 198 4.30 -5.34 -28.98
C SER A 198 4.88 -4.03 -28.42
N GLY A 199 5.90 -4.10 -27.56
CA GLY A 199 6.54 -2.95 -26.90
C GLY A 199 5.73 -2.36 -25.74
N GLY A 200 4.77 -3.12 -25.20
CA GLY A 200 4.04 -2.77 -23.98
C GLY A 200 4.86 -3.03 -22.70
N THR A 201 4.56 -2.27 -21.66
CA THR A 201 5.14 -2.45 -20.32
C THR A 201 4.27 -3.36 -19.48
N VAL A 202 4.86 -4.30 -18.74
CA VAL A 202 4.10 -5.26 -17.91
C VAL A 202 4.53 -5.13 -16.46
N HIS A 203 3.56 -4.83 -15.58
CA HIS A 203 3.72 -4.78 -14.14
C HIS A 203 2.99 -5.94 -13.48
N VAL A 204 3.77 -6.82 -12.84
CA VAL A 204 3.24 -7.93 -12.05
C VAL A 204 3.15 -7.50 -10.59
N PHE A 205 1.90 -7.41 -10.10
CA PHE A 205 1.53 -7.07 -8.74
C PHE A 205 1.47 -8.33 -7.89
N SER A 206 1.92 -8.25 -6.63
CA SER A 206 1.68 -9.37 -5.71
C SER A 206 0.37 -9.20 -4.97
N SER A 207 -0.44 -10.25 -4.92
CA SER A 207 -1.68 -10.28 -4.13
C SER A 207 -1.45 -10.06 -2.63
N MET A 208 -0.21 -10.26 -2.15
CA MET A 208 0.18 -9.98 -0.76
C MET A 208 0.55 -8.51 -0.50
N HIS A 209 0.45 -7.64 -1.50
CA HIS A 209 0.63 -6.20 -1.35
C HIS A 209 -0.72 -5.48 -1.52
N VAL A 210 -0.87 -4.32 -0.86
CA VAL A 210 -2.12 -3.53 -0.87
C VAL A 210 -2.53 -3.11 -2.29
N SER A 211 -1.56 -2.81 -3.16
CA SER A 211 -1.81 -2.53 -4.58
C SER A 211 -2.38 -3.75 -5.33
N GLY A 212 -1.85 -4.96 -5.05
CA GLY A 212 -2.34 -6.19 -5.64
C GLY A 212 -3.70 -6.64 -5.12
N GLU A 213 -3.99 -6.42 -3.83
CA GLU A 213 -5.33 -6.64 -3.26
C GLU A 213 -6.39 -5.80 -4.00
N GLN A 214 -6.06 -4.56 -4.37
CA GLN A 214 -6.96 -3.68 -5.13
C GLN A 214 -7.14 -4.14 -6.57
N LEU A 215 -6.04 -4.51 -7.24
CA LEU A 215 -6.12 -5.03 -8.60
C LEU A 215 -6.93 -6.33 -8.65
N ALA A 216 -6.79 -7.19 -7.63
CA ALA A 216 -7.58 -8.43 -7.51
C ALA A 216 -9.09 -8.15 -7.37
N GLN A 217 -9.49 -7.05 -6.70
CA GLN A 217 -10.90 -6.64 -6.63
C GLN A 217 -11.49 -6.25 -7.98
N ILE A 218 -10.66 -5.79 -8.93
CA ILE A 218 -11.05 -5.44 -10.30
C ILE A 218 -10.62 -6.52 -11.31
N SER A 219 -10.92 -7.79 -11.00
CA SER A 219 -10.63 -9.01 -11.81
C SER A 219 -9.18 -9.51 -11.82
N GLY A 220 -8.23 -8.79 -11.22
CA GLY A 220 -6.82 -9.18 -11.18
C GLY A 220 -6.02 -8.86 -12.45
N ILE A 221 -6.67 -8.41 -13.53
CA ILE A 221 -6.04 -8.00 -14.77
C ILE A 221 -6.64 -6.68 -15.28
N ALA A 222 -5.77 -5.72 -15.60
CA ALA A 222 -6.14 -4.43 -16.14
C ALA A 222 -5.08 -3.92 -17.12
N ALA A 223 -5.46 -3.03 -18.02
CA ALA A 223 -4.56 -2.43 -18.99
C ALA A 223 -4.87 -0.94 -19.22
N ILE A 224 -3.81 -0.17 -19.41
CA ILE A 224 -3.87 1.20 -19.93
C ILE A 224 -3.55 1.15 -21.42
N LEU A 225 -4.36 1.83 -22.22
CA LEU A 225 -4.29 1.80 -23.67
C LEU A 225 -3.60 3.04 -24.23
N ARG A 226 -2.90 2.85 -25.36
CA ARG A 226 -2.22 3.89 -26.14
C ARG A 226 -3.21 4.86 -26.77
N PHE A 227 -4.33 4.34 -27.25
CA PHE A 227 -5.41 5.08 -27.91
C PHE A 227 -6.78 4.60 -27.41
N PRO A 228 -7.82 5.44 -27.45
CA PRO A 228 -9.16 5.06 -26.99
C PRO A 228 -9.77 3.96 -27.88
N LEU A 229 -10.38 2.97 -27.24
CA LEU A 229 -11.12 1.89 -27.88
C LEU A 229 -12.56 1.86 -27.34
N PRO A 230 -13.49 2.63 -27.95
CA PRO A 230 -14.87 2.72 -27.49
C PRO A 230 -15.62 1.38 -27.60
N ASP A 231 -15.28 0.55 -28.58
CA ASP A 231 -15.94 -0.75 -28.82
C ASP A 231 -15.73 -1.79 -27.70
N LEU A 232 -14.88 -1.51 -26.71
CA LEU A 232 -14.61 -2.44 -25.61
C LEU A 232 -15.75 -2.48 -24.58
N GLU A 233 -16.55 -1.42 -24.47
CA GLU A 233 -17.68 -1.36 -23.52
C GLU A 233 -18.84 -2.28 -23.95
N ASP A 234 -18.94 -2.58 -25.25
CA ASP A 234 -19.98 -3.43 -25.84
C ASP A 234 -19.67 -4.94 -25.77
N ILE A 235 -18.48 -5.31 -25.30
CA ILE A 235 -18.06 -6.71 -25.19
C ILE A 235 -18.59 -7.25 -23.86
N GLU A 236 -19.60 -8.11 -23.92
CA GLU A 236 -20.21 -8.69 -22.73
C GLU A 236 -19.18 -9.38 -21.81
N MET A 237 -19.21 -8.96 -20.53
CA MET A 237 -18.43 -9.53 -19.41
C MET A 237 -18.48 -11.05 -19.38
#